data_AF-A0A7V8XF27-F1
#
_entry.id   AF-A0A7V8XF27-F1
#
_cell.length_a   1.000
_cell.length_b   1.000
_cell.length_c   1.000
_cell.angle_alpha   90.00
_cell.angle_beta   90.00
_cell.angle_gamma   90.00
#
_symmetry.space_group_name_H-M   'P 1'
#
loop_
_entity.id
_entity.type
_entity.pdbx_description
1 polymer ?
#
loop_
_entity_poly.entity_id
_entity_poly.type
_entity_poly.pdbx_seq_one_letter_code
_entity_poly.pdbx_strand_id
1 'polypeptide(L)' 'MSGTVERTITDPDFDVPTTIDRFGNHLYAVNARFGTPNADTATYAVVHADR' A
#
# COMPACT_ATOMS: atom_id res chain seq x y z
N MET A 1 -5.18 26.38 5.07
CA MET A 1 -4.02 25.56 4.64
C MET A 1 -4.36 24.97 3.29
N SER A 2 -3.43 24.97 2.36
CA SER A 2 -3.55 24.27 1.07
C SER A 2 -2.43 23.23 0.97
N GLY A 3 -2.65 22.21 0.16
CA GLY A 3 -1.64 21.21 -0.19
C GLY A 3 -1.63 21.01 -1.71
N THR A 4 -0.51 20.51 -2.22
CA THR A 4 -0.31 20.14 -3.63
C THR A 4 0.08 18.68 -3.73
N VAL A 5 -0.36 18.02 -4.80
CA VAL A 5 0.06 16.65 -5.11
C VAL A 5 1.42 16.74 -5.80
N GLU A 6 2.47 16.28 -5.12
CA GLU A 6 3.85 16.32 -5.65
C GLU A 6 4.19 15.10 -6.52
N ARG A 7 3.59 13.94 -6.24
CA ARG A 7 3.89 12.67 -6.92
C ARG A 7 2.73 11.70 -6.80
N THR A 8 2.59 10.84 -7.82
CA THR A 8 1.77 9.64 -7.78
C THR A 8 2.69 8.43 -7.88
N ILE A 9 2.55 7.47 -6.97
CA ILE A 9 3.32 6.22 -6.94
C ILE A 9 2.32 5.09 -7.19
N THR A 10 2.65 4.19 -8.10
CA THR A 10 1.84 3.02 -8.46
C THR A 10 2.72 1.78 -8.44
N ASP A 11 2.16 0.67 -8.00
CA ASP A 11 2.82 -0.63 -8.00
C ASP A 11 1.78 -1.70 -8.39
N PRO A 12 2.10 -2.68 -9.26
CA PRO A 12 1.16 -3.73 -9.63
C PRO A 12 0.70 -4.59 -8.45
N ASP A 13 1.46 -4.63 -7.35
CA ASP A 13 1.11 -5.36 -6.13
C ASP A 13 0.23 -4.53 -5.18
N PHE A 14 -0.03 -3.25 -5.49
CA PHE A 14 -1.02 -2.47 -4.76
C PHE A 14 -2.44 -2.96 -5.04
N ASP A 15 -3.16 -3.19 -3.95
CA ASP A 15 -4.61 -3.40 -3.94
C ASP A 15 -5.22 -2.19 -3.20
N VAL A 16 -6.14 -2.35 -2.26
CA VAL A 16 -6.64 -1.26 -1.41
C VAL A 16 -5.72 -1.09 -0.19
N PRO A 17 -4.83 -0.07 -0.15
CA PRO A 17 -3.91 0.12 0.95
C PRO A 17 -4.63 0.80 2.12
N THR A 18 -4.46 0.30 3.34
CA THR A 18 -5.10 0.87 4.54
C THR A 18 -4.12 1.61 5.45
N THR A 19 -2.85 1.27 5.40
CA THR A 19 -1.79 1.94 6.16
C THR A 19 -0.52 1.98 5.32
N ILE A 20 0.15 3.13 5.34
CA ILE A 20 1.43 3.35 4.67
C ILE A 20 2.36 4.05 5.66
N ASP A 21 3.61 3.60 5.74
CA ASP A 21 4.67 4.32 6.47
C ASP A 21 5.98 4.31 5.69
N ARG A 22 6.90 5.20 6.05
CA ARG A 22 8.22 5.34 5.44
C ARG A 22 9.28 4.66 6.27
N PHE A 23 10.15 3.89 5.60
CA PHE A 23 11.41 3.46 6.16
C PHE A 23 12.53 3.64 5.13
N GLY A 24 13.53 4.48 5.47
CA GLY A 24 14.59 4.86 4.55
C GLY A 24 14.05 5.58 3.30
N ASN A 25 14.37 5.02 2.13
CA ASN A 25 14.00 5.55 0.81
C ASN A 25 12.73 4.90 0.23
N HIS A 26 12.05 4.06 1.00
CA HIS A 26 10.86 3.34 0.55
C HIS A 26 9.63 3.70 1.38
N LEU A 27 8.47 3.52 0.75
CA LEU A 27 7.18 3.45 1.40
C LEU A 27 6.76 1.99 1.51
N TYR A 28 6.13 1.64 2.62
CA TYR A 28 5.64 0.29 2.89
C TYR A 28 4.14 0.36 3.09
N ALA A 29 3.39 -0.35 2.24
CA ALA A 29 1.95 -0.36 2.21
C ALA A 29 1.38 -1.73 2.64
N VAL A 30 0.31 -1.68 3.44
CA VAL A 30 -0.47 -2.86 3.82
C VAL A 30 -1.80 -2.85 3.08
N ASN A 31 -2.04 -3.89 2.27
CA ASN A 31 -3.29 -4.09 1.53
C ASN A 31 -4.37 -4.74 2.42
N ALA A 32 -5.60 -4.24 2.36
CA ALA A 32 -6.74 -4.79 3.10
C ALA A 32 -7.25 -6.13 2.57
N ARG A 33 -6.97 -6.47 1.29
CA ARG A 33 -7.51 -7.67 0.61
C ARG A 33 -9.03 -7.73 0.59
N PHE A 34 -9.68 -6.59 0.34
CA PHE A 34 -11.14 -6.53 0.23
C PHE A 34 -11.66 -7.46 -0.86
N GLY A 35 -12.85 -8.04 -0.66
CA GLY A 35 -13.46 -8.99 -1.59
C GLY A 35 -12.93 -10.42 -1.46
N THR A 36 -11.91 -10.68 -0.64
CA THR A 36 -11.48 -12.06 -0.34
C THR A 36 -12.52 -12.75 0.55
N PRO A 37 -13.16 -13.85 0.11
CA PRO A 37 -14.28 -14.45 0.85
C PRO A 37 -13.89 -15.04 2.22
N ASN A 38 -12.65 -15.52 2.35
CA ASN A 38 -12.11 -16.06 3.59
C ASN A 38 -10.72 -15.48 3.88
N ALA A 39 -10.60 -14.74 4.97
CA ALA A 39 -9.36 -14.11 5.42
C ALA A 39 -8.24 -15.14 5.68
N ASP A 40 -8.57 -16.35 6.14
CA ASP A 40 -7.57 -17.38 6.46
C ASP A 40 -6.87 -17.92 5.21
N THR A 41 -7.46 -17.71 4.04
CA THR A 41 -6.90 -18.13 2.74
C THR A 41 -6.23 -17.00 1.97
N ALA A 42 -6.25 -15.78 2.51
CA ALA A 42 -5.69 -14.61 1.84
C ALA A 42 -4.16 -14.59 1.96
N THR A 43 -3.48 -14.22 0.87
CA THR A 43 -2.04 -13.93 0.91
C THR A 43 -1.83 -12.49 1.38
N TYR A 44 -1.32 -12.35 2.60
CA TYR A 44 -0.93 -11.06 3.17
C TYR A 44 0.56 -10.79 2.91
N ALA A 45 0.84 -9.57 2.50
CA ALA A 45 2.20 -9.09 2.26
C ALA A 45 2.27 -7.60 2.61
N VAL A 46 3.48 -7.15 2.93
CA VAL A 46 3.82 -5.72 2.94
C VAL A 46 4.47 -5.42 1.59
N VAL A 47 3.89 -4.48 0.84
CA VAL A 47 4.42 -4.06 -0.46
C VAL A 47 5.34 -2.87 -0.22
N HIS A 48 6.54 -2.88 -0.80
CA HIS A 48 7.45 -1.74 -0.75
C HIS A 48 7.44 -1.02 -2.10
N ALA A 49 7.57 0.30 -2.09
CA ALA A 49 7.73 1.10 -3.29
C ALA A 49 8.77 2.19 -3.07
N ASP A 50 9.50 2.55 -4.13
CA ASP A 50 10.45 3.66 -4.10
C ASP A 50 9.72 4.99 -3.98
N ARG A 51 10.28 5.90 -3.18
CA ARG A 51 9.70 7.23 -2.93
C ARG A 51 10.06 8.23 -4.02
#